data_AF-C5T509-F1
#
_entry.id   AF-C5T509-F1
#
_cell.length_a   1.000
_cell.length_b   1.000
_cell.length_c   1.000
_cell.angle_alpha   90.00
_cell.angle_beta   90.00
_cell.angle_gamma   90.00
#
_symmetry.space_group_name_H-M   'P 1'
#
loop_
_entity.id
_entity.type
_entity.pdbx_description
1 polymer ?
#
loop_
_entity_poly.entity_id
_entity_poly.type
_entity_poly.pdbx_seq_one_letter_code
_entity_poly.pdbx_strand_id
1 'polypeptide(L)'
;MSDSYQAIFDAVRSRISGGDVSAAMESVLRQCFGMAHHLMQCVAQEYESAAHEQQRPCVLFKPALYIDGDQWCALYGADLQMGVAGFGDTPALAMQDFDTRWNSPLHAAGAPI
;
A
#
# COMPACT_ATOMS: atom_id res chain seq x y z
N MET A 1 -31.33 -53.84 -31.86
CA MET A 1 -30.06 -53.08 -31.73
C MET A 1 -30.25 -51.62 -31.31
N SER A 2 -31.41 -51.00 -31.54
CA SER A 2 -31.76 -49.64 -31.07
C SER A 2 -31.79 -49.49 -29.53
N ASP A 3 -32.43 -50.42 -28.83
CA ASP A 3 -32.73 -50.26 -27.38
C ASP A 3 -31.50 -50.33 -26.48
N SER A 4 -30.48 -51.10 -26.88
CA SER A 4 -29.22 -51.19 -26.15
C SER A 4 -28.39 -49.91 -26.26
N TYR A 5 -28.47 -49.20 -27.40
CA TYR A 5 -27.77 -47.94 -27.58
C TYR A 5 -28.42 -46.82 -26.75
N GLN A 6 -29.76 -46.78 -26.72
CA GLN A 6 -30.50 -45.82 -25.91
C GLN A 6 -30.19 -45.99 -24.42
N ALA A 7 -30.17 -47.23 -23.91
CA ALA A 7 -29.84 -47.49 -22.51
C ALA A 7 -28.41 -47.04 -22.14
N ILE A 8 -27.43 -47.27 -23.02
CA ILE A 8 -26.05 -46.81 -22.82
C ILE A 8 -25.98 -45.28 -22.88
N PHE A 9 -26.68 -44.67 -23.84
CA PHE A 9 -26.71 -43.22 -24.00
C PHE A 9 -27.36 -42.53 -22.78
N ASP A 10 -28.50 -43.03 -22.31
CA ASP A 10 -29.19 -42.51 -21.14
C ASP A 10 -28.36 -42.68 -19.86
N ALA A 11 -27.62 -43.78 -19.72
CA ALA A 11 -26.71 -43.98 -18.60
C ALA A 11 -25.55 -42.97 -18.60
N VAL A 12 -24.94 -42.72 -19.77
CA VAL A 12 -23.87 -41.71 -19.90
C VAL A 12 -24.42 -40.31 -19.66
N ARG A 13 -25.59 -39.98 -20.22
CA ARG A 13 -26.24 -38.69 -20.02
C ARG A 13 -26.62 -38.46 -18.56
N SER A 14 -27.18 -39.47 -17.91
CA SER A 14 -27.54 -39.45 -16.49
C SER A 14 -26.31 -39.22 -15.61
N ARG A 15 -25.18 -39.85 -15.94
CA ARG A 15 -23.91 -39.69 -15.20
C ARG A 15 -23.29 -38.31 -15.37
N ILE A 16 -23.41 -37.71 -16.55
CA ILE A 16 -22.95 -36.34 -16.82
C ILE A 16 -23.86 -35.32 -16.13
N SER A 17 -25.19 -35.52 -16.15
CA SER A 17 -26.14 -34.63 -15.47
C SER A 17 -26.18 -34.80 -13.95
N GLY A 18 -25.80 -35.98 -13.45
CA GLY A 18 -25.72 -36.29 -12.02
C GLY A 18 -24.36 -35.97 -11.39
N GLY A 19 -23.36 -35.61 -12.19
CA GLY A 19 -22.10 -35.07 -11.71
C GLY A 19 -22.23 -33.58 -11.44
N ASP A 20 -21.75 -33.13 -10.28
CA ASP A 20 -21.80 -31.72 -9.85
C ASP A 20 -20.71 -30.87 -10.55
N VAL A 21 -20.62 -31.01 -11.88
CA VAL A 21 -19.57 -30.41 -12.71
C VAL A 21 -19.61 -28.88 -12.63
N SER A 22 -20.80 -28.30 -12.49
CA SER A 22 -20.98 -26.87 -12.26
C SER A 22 -20.37 -26.42 -10.94
N ALA A 23 -20.61 -27.15 -9.84
CA ALA A 23 -20.03 -26.82 -8.54
C ALA A 23 -18.51 -26.97 -8.54
N ALA A 24 -17.99 -28.02 -9.20
CA ALA A 24 -16.55 -28.20 -9.38
C ALA A 24 -15.94 -27.04 -10.18
N MET A 25 -16.55 -26.65 -11.30
CA MET A 25 -16.10 -25.52 -12.12
C MET A 25 -16.18 -24.19 -11.37
N GLU A 26 -17.24 -23.95 -10.61
CA GLU A 26 -17.38 -22.76 -9.75
C GLU A 26 -16.27 -22.72 -8.69
N SER A 27 -15.95 -23.85 -8.06
CA SER A 27 -14.88 -23.94 -7.07
C SER A 27 -13.51 -23.63 -7.66
N VAL A 28 -13.23 -24.13 -8.88
CA VAL A 28 -11.98 -23.87 -9.60
C VAL A 28 -11.90 -22.40 -10.00
N LEU A 29 -12.96 -21.83 -10.56
CA LEU A 29 -13.00 -20.40 -10.90
C LEU A 29 -12.79 -19.53 -9.65
N ARG A 30 -13.44 -19.87 -8.53
CA ARG A 30 -13.27 -19.16 -7.26
C ARG A 30 -11.85 -19.31 -6.69
N GLN A 31 -11.18 -20.45 -6.88
CA GLN A 31 -9.77 -20.63 -6.50
C GLN A 31 -8.82 -19.87 -7.43
N CYS A 32 -9.04 -19.94 -8.75
CA CYS A 32 -8.25 -19.22 -9.74
C CYS A 32 -8.35 -17.69 -9.58
N PHE A 33 -9.56 -17.17 -9.35
CA PHE A 33 -9.80 -15.75 -9.11
C PHE A 33 -9.62 -15.33 -7.64
N GLY A 34 -9.59 -16.29 -6.71
CA GLY A 34 -9.33 -16.01 -5.28
C GLY A 34 -7.93 -15.44 -5.05
N MET A 35 -6.96 -15.88 -5.87
CA MET A 35 -5.61 -15.34 -5.87
C MET A 35 -5.54 -13.93 -6.45
N ALA A 36 -6.44 -13.59 -7.37
CA ALA A 36 -6.46 -12.28 -8.01
C ALA A 36 -6.73 -11.16 -7.00
N HIS A 37 -7.64 -11.37 -6.03
CA HIS A 37 -7.89 -10.41 -4.98
C HIS A 37 -6.66 -10.17 -4.09
N HIS A 38 -6.00 -11.25 -3.66
CA HIS A 38 -4.80 -11.12 -2.83
C HIS A 38 -3.65 -10.41 -3.58
N LEU A 39 -3.43 -10.77 -4.85
CA LEU A 39 -2.42 -10.10 -5.69
C LEU A 39 -2.76 -8.62 -5.90
N MET A 40 -4.03 -8.28 -6.16
CA MET A 40 -4.47 -6.89 -6.27
C MET A 40 -4.24 -6.12 -4.96
N GLN A 41 -4.47 -6.74 -3.80
CA GLN A 41 -4.18 -6.12 -2.50
C GLN A 41 -2.68 -5.90 -2.30
N CYS A 42 -1.83 -6.87 -2.61
CA CYS A 42 -0.38 -6.71 -2.50
C CYS A 42 0.12 -5.57 -3.40
N VAL A 43 -0.33 -5.54 -4.65
CA VAL A 43 0.05 -4.49 -5.61
C VAL A 43 -0.46 -3.13 -5.13
N ALA A 44 -1.72 -3.04 -4.68
CA ALA A 44 -2.29 -1.80 -4.16
C ALA A 44 -1.48 -1.27 -2.96
N GLN A 45 -1.09 -2.15 -2.03
CA GLN A 45 -0.27 -1.79 -0.87
C GLN A 45 1.09 -1.22 -1.27
N GLU A 46 1.76 -1.83 -2.25
CA GLU A 46 3.04 -1.32 -2.76
C GLU A 46 2.88 0.08 -3.37
N TYR A 47 1.84 0.27 -4.19
CA TYR A 47 1.53 1.59 -4.76
C TYR A 47 1.21 2.63 -3.70
N GLU A 48 0.40 2.29 -2.70
CA GLU A 48 0.08 3.17 -1.59
C GLU A 48 1.35 3.58 -0.84
N SER A 49 2.23 2.63 -0.51
CA SER A 49 3.49 2.93 0.18
C SER A 49 4.39 3.90 -0.61
N ALA A 50 4.54 3.68 -1.91
CA ALA A 50 5.31 4.56 -2.78
C ALA A 50 4.66 5.94 -2.92
N ALA A 51 3.32 6.00 -3.00
CA ALA A 51 2.58 7.25 -3.06
C ALA A 51 2.72 8.05 -1.75
N HIS A 52 2.66 7.38 -0.60
CA HIS A 52 2.86 8.00 0.70
C HIS A 52 4.26 8.61 0.84
N GLU A 53 5.31 7.90 0.41
CA GLU A 53 6.68 8.43 0.42
C GLU A 53 6.85 9.64 -0.52
N GLN A 54 6.21 9.62 -1.70
CA GLN A 54 6.23 10.76 -2.64
C GLN A 54 5.49 12.00 -2.13
N GLN A 55 4.54 11.81 -1.21
CA GLN A 55 3.75 12.89 -0.61
C GLN A 55 4.37 13.45 0.68
N ARG A 56 5.53 12.94 1.12
CA ARG A 56 6.20 13.43 2.33
C ARG A 56 6.57 14.91 2.19
N PRO A 57 6.40 15.72 3.27
CA PRO A 57 6.75 17.14 3.24
C PRO A 57 8.17 17.42 2.74
N CYS A 58 9.16 16.64 3.17
CA CYS A 58 10.55 16.78 2.74
C CYS A 58 10.74 16.57 1.23
N VAL A 59 9.92 15.73 0.58
CA VAL A 59 9.98 15.48 -0.86
C VAL A 59 9.31 16.61 -1.64
N LEU A 60 8.17 17.10 -1.14
CA LEU A 60 7.37 18.14 -1.79
C LEU A 60 8.01 19.53 -1.67
N PHE A 61 8.39 19.93 -0.46
CA PHE A 61 8.90 21.26 -0.17
C PHE A 61 10.41 21.38 -0.33
N LYS A 62 11.13 20.24 -0.40
CA LYS A 62 12.57 20.16 -0.66
C LYS A 62 13.36 21.10 0.26
N PRO A 63 13.34 20.86 1.60
CA PRO A 63 14.13 21.63 2.54
C PRO A 63 15.59 21.56 2.15
N ALA A 64 16.30 22.67 2.35
CA ALA A 64 17.72 22.72 2.10
C ALA A 64 18.47 22.00 3.23
N LEU A 65 19.46 21.17 2.86
CA LEU A 65 20.28 20.41 3.79
C LEU A 65 21.60 21.13 4.04
N TYR A 66 21.89 21.32 5.32
CA TYR A 66 23.12 21.94 5.80
C TYR A 66 23.71 21.10 6.92
N ILE A 67 25.01 21.27 7.18
CA ILE A 67 25.66 20.73 8.37
C ILE A 67 25.63 21.83 9.43
N ASP A 68 25.05 21.54 10.58
CA ASP A 68 24.99 22.43 11.74
C ASP A 68 25.64 21.72 12.94
N GLY A 69 26.85 22.16 13.30
CA GLY A 69 27.66 21.51 14.33
C GLY A 69 28.03 20.06 13.97
N ASP A 70 27.49 19.11 14.72
CA ASP A 70 27.68 17.67 14.58
C ASP A 70 26.52 16.95 13.85
N GLN A 71 25.48 17.68 13.44
CA GLN A 71 24.27 17.11 12.86
C GLN A 71 23.93 17.71 11.49
N TRP A 72 23.09 16.98 10.75
CA TRP A 72 22.43 17.50 9.56
C TRP A 72 21.19 18.29 9.95
N CYS A 73 21.01 19.43 9.31
CA CYS A 73 19.84 20.29 9.44
C CYS A 73 19.11 20.36 8.10
N ALA A 74 17.84 19.94 8.08
CA ALA A 74 16.91 20.12 6.97
C ALA A 74 16.03 21.35 7.25
N LEU A 75 16.29 22.46 6.56
CA LEU A 75 15.59 23.73 6.78
C LEU A 75 14.69 24.09 5.60
N TYR A 76 13.43 24.37 5.90
CA TYR A 76 12.51 25.03 4.98
C TYR A 76 12.06 26.38 5.57
N GLY A 77 12.55 27.48 4.99
CA GLY A 77 12.30 28.85 5.44
C GLY A 77 13.53 29.73 5.22
N ALA A 78 13.41 31.02 5.52
CA ALA A 78 14.53 31.95 5.42
C ALA A 78 15.60 31.66 6.49
N ASP A 79 15.17 31.37 7.72
CA ASP A 79 16.03 31.11 8.88
C ASP A 79 15.37 30.11 9.82
N LEU A 80 16.18 29.52 10.72
CA LEU A 80 15.74 28.54 11.73
C LEU A 80 14.57 29.03 12.61
N GLN A 81 14.47 30.34 12.86
CA GLN A 81 13.43 30.93 13.70
C GLN A 81 12.10 31.16 12.99
N MET A 82 12.13 31.30 11.66
CA MET A 82 10.94 31.60 10.85
C MET A 82 10.48 30.42 10.00
N GLY A 83 11.28 29.36 9.94
CA GLY A 83 11.03 28.16 9.14
C GLY A 83 10.75 26.92 9.97
N VAL A 84 10.55 25.81 9.26
CA VAL A 84 10.51 24.47 9.84
C VAL A 84 11.89 23.85 9.63
N ALA A 85 12.51 23.40 10.71
CA ALA A 85 13.83 22.77 10.68
C ALA A 85 13.80 21.43 11.40
N GLY A 86 14.33 20.39 10.74
CA GLY A 86 14.56 19.06 11.32
C GLY A 86 16.05 18.76 11.43
N PHE A 87 16.43 17.98 12.43
CA PHE A 87 17.83 17.66 12.76
C PHE A 87 18.08 16.16 12.88
N GLY A 88 19.30 15.72 12.59
CA GLY A 88 19.72 14.34 12.89
C GLY A 88 21.13 14.00 12.41
N ASP A 89 21.66 12.86 12.87
CA ASP A 89 23.04 12.42 12.60
C ASP A 89 23.29 12.06 11.12
N THR A 90 22.22 11.88 10.34
CA THR A 90 22.29 11.64 8.89
C THR A 90 21.27 12.51 8.16
N PRO A 91 21.47 12.79 6.86
CA PRO A 91 20.49 13.53 6.06
C PRO A 91 19.09 12.91 6.09
N ALA A 92 19.01 11.58 6.11
CA ALA A 92 17.75 10.84 6.17
C ALA A 92 17.02 11.07 7.49
N LEU A 93 17.75 11.07 8.62
CA LEU A 93 17.17 11.34 9.94
C LEU A 93 16.72 12.81 10.06
N ALA A 94 17.50 13.75 9.53
CA ALA A 94 17.09 15.16 9.50
C ALA A 94 15.81 15.40 8.68
N MET A 95 15.64 14.70 7.55
CA MET A 95 14.41 14.76 6.75
C MET A 95 13.21 14.11 7.46
N GLN A 96 13.41 13.02 8.22
CA GLN A 96 12.34 12.41 9.02
C GLN A 96 11.90 13.32 10.18
N ASP A 97 12.85 13.94 10.89
CA ASP A 97 12.54 14.91 11.94
C ASP A 97 11.81 16.13 11.35
N PHE A 98 12.22 16.59 10.17
CA PHE A 98 11.53 17.66 9.44
C PHE A 98 10.06 17.30 9.15
N ASP A 99 9.79 16.11 8.62
CA ASP A 99 8.41 15.67 8.31
C ASP A 99 7.55 15.57 9.58
N THR A 100 8.16 15.17 10.69
CA THR A 100 7.48 15.08 11.99
C THR A 100 7.12 16.48 12.49
N ARG A 101 8.05 17.43 12.42
CA ARG A 101 7.84 18.83 12.84
C ARG A 101 6.88 19.58 11.92
N TRP A 102 6.85 19.24 10.63
CA TRP A 102 5.92 19.83 9.67
C TRP A 102 4.45 19.65 10.08
N ASN A 103 4.11 18.49 10.66
CA ASN A 103 2.76 18.18 11.11
C ASN A 103 2.51 18.56 12.58
N SER A 104 3.51 19.12 13.26
CA SER A 104 3.42 19.49 14.67
C SER A 104 2.85 20.91 14.83
N PRO A 105 2.00 21.16 15.83
CA PRO A 105 1.50 22.51 16.09
C PRO A 105 2.62 23.44 16.55
N LEU A 106 2.61 24.68 16.05
CA LEU A 106 3.62 25.72 16.37
C LEU A 106 3.73 26.00 17.88
N HIS A 107 2.61 25.89 18.59
CA HIS A 107 2.55 25.95 20.04
C HIS A 107 1.65 24.80 20.50
N ALA A 108 2.15 23.95 21.41
CA ALA A 108 1.25 23.11 22.19
C ALA A 108 0.31 24.06 22.93
N ALA A 109 -0.99 23.97 22.65
CA ALA A 109 -1.98 24.82 23.30
C ALA A 109 -1.90 24.66 24.83
N GLY A 110 -1.23 25.59 25.53
CA GLY A 110 -1.32 25.70 27.00
C GLY A 110 -0.04 25.85 27.84
N ALA A 111 1.10 26.30 27.33
CA ALA A 111 2.23 26.68 28.20
C ALA A 111 2.27 28.22 28.40
N PRO A 112 2.00 28.76 29.62
CA PRO A 112 2.09 30.19 29.87
C PRO A 112 3.54 30.67 29.91
N ILE A 113 3.71 31.89 29.40
CA ILE A 113 4.89 32.77 29.50
C ILE A 113 5.28 33.09 30.94
#